data_AF-A0AAV7ITN6-F1
#
_entry.id   AF-A0AAV7ITN6-F1
#
_cell.length_a   1.000
_cell.length_b   1.000
_cell.length_c   1.000
_cell.angle_alpha   90.00
_cell.angle_beta   90.00
_cell.angle_gamma   90.00
#
_symmetry.space_group_name_H-M   'P 1'
#
loop_
_entity.id
_entity.type
_entity.pdbx_description
1 polymer ?
#
loop_
_entity_poly.entity_id
_entity_poly.type
_entity_poly.pdbx_seq_one_letter_code
_entity_poly.pdbx_strand_id
1 'polypeptide(L)'
;MNFGRLTLVILFAAKIAASFDVGSLNSIEEIIEFVAEVVDSINGEKLNAAEKLVDSFRINGYRNYGEMVRKYFAEFPHKKVTDQQIEELKNYIEKIGNAWIKFTSEEAKAELGEFVKLLPEILGKLYSIYVGNGRNIKGFPTRVATDLKPVPCEMTENDQLRLRKLHQIFILSELRGFILSLKTSENPQKVAARAVFHSQQYLQATRQGETFSEFLGLFQGVIVNEKQTDSVDASHCKDYCPAVDYLRIVRCYDAVDENGTITHCHAKPCNGILHACYNIANVRTCEMNENADRRFLWLRSVKDNSKLQCPGRVVELYHIQDKGIFHCSVCKCICAEQDGKSTAKRTISLIPQLADIHRNMVMTGVRFAEKDRMFHLQIEQAELGPFEKIVPDTEEWKELGDFQYDPADEGSFSMKKGEEFVKLTEFVDFSFVTLDQRTINLDALFADPGQVLIGARFVFNVMEDAFELQIKSWPVDLKTGKLAEGNPSDVEWIRWENLKMRSKNYDRPRSTIDIGEANEPLRTKKWNNPSSVPNQKLMIRATNFRDDLQQHTIPYLDLQSVTYSTAKIPLRGLQLIYRGVEGNGGFLGFRIFGVDFTEDFRWKMPTSQFNKYRSFFHENLTLQDSPK
;
A
#
# COMPACT_ATOMS: atom_id res chain seq x y z
N MET A 1 32.56 -33.58 -27.07
CA MET A 1 31.12 -33.58 -27.43
C MET A 1 30.30 -33.52 -26.16
N ASN A 2 29.61 -32.41 -25.90
CA ASN A 2 28.71 -32.29 -24.75
C ASN A 2 27.37 -31.74 -25.25
N PHE A 3 26.62 -32.63 -25.91
CA PHE A 3 25.37 -32.33 -26.60
C PHE A 3 24.26 -31.82 -25.65
N GLY A 4 24.35 -32.08 -24.33
CA GLY A 4 23.35 -31.64 -23.35
C GLY A 4 23.30 -30.14 -23.03
N ARG A 5 24.38 -29.38 -23.30
CA ARG A 5 24.39 -27.91 -23.04
C ARG A 5 23.80 -27.09 -24.19
N LEU A 6 23.85 -27.60 -25.42
CA LEU A 6 23.26 -26.92 -26.58
C LEU A 6 21.75 -27.17 -26.66
N THR A 7 21.28 -28.34 -26.23
CA THR A 7 19.85 -28.68 -26.21
C THR A 7 19.08 -27.87 -25.18
N LEU A 8 19.69 -27.54 -24.03
CA LEU A 8 19.06 -26.65 -23.04
C LEU A 8 18.95 -25.22 -23.58
N VAL A 9 19.98 -24.70 -24.26
CA VAL A 9 19.98 -23.35 -24.87
C VAL A 9 19.00 -23.24 -26.05
N ILE A 10 18.86 -24.30 -26.88
CA ILE A 10 17.93 -24.32 -28.02
C ILE A 10 16.48 -24.56 -27.54
N LEU A 11 16.25 -25.41 -26.53
CA LEU A 11 14.92 -25.57 -25.91
C LEU A 11 14.50 -24.31 -25.12
N PHE A 12 15.42 -23.58 -24.49
CA PHE A 12 15.12 -22.30 -23.82
C PHE A 12 14.88 -21.17 -24.82
N ALA A 13 15.69 -21.05 -25.87
CA ALA A 13 15.46 -20.09 -26.94
C ALA A 13 14.11 -20.35 -27.62
N ALA A 14 13.70 -21.61 -27.79
CA ALA A 14 12.38 -21.94 -28.32
C ALA A 14 11.23 -21.69 -27.33
N LYS A 15 11.42 -21.90 -26.01
CA LYS A 15 10.37 -21.64 -24.99
C LYS A 15 10.09 -20.14 -24.81
N ILE A 16 11.12 -19.31 -24.89
CA ILE A 16 11.03 -17.85 -24.75
C ILE A 16 10.71 -17.19 -26.10
N ALA A 17 11.29 -17.64 -27.22
CA ALA A 17 10.97 -17.06 -28.55
C ALA A 17 9.56 -17.42 -29.04
N ALA A 18 8.92 -18.47 -28.50
CA ALA A 18 7.53 -18.78 -28.81
C ALA A 18 6.51 -18.05 -27.91
N SER A 19 6.93 -17.24 -26.93
CA SER A 19 6.01 -16.59 -25.98
C SER A 19 6.36 -15.16 -25.54
N PHE A 20 7.47 -14.56 -25.99
CA PHE A 20 7.77 -13.14 -25.69
C PHE A 20 7.07 -12.18 -26.67
N ASP A 21 5.76 -12.00 -26.50
CA ASP A 21 5.03 -10.87 -27.08
C ASP A 21 4.88 -9.76 -26.04
N VAL A 22 5.62 -8.66 -26.23
CA VAL A 22 5.52 -7.43 -25.43
C VAL A 22 4.08 -6.88 -25.40
N GLY A 23 3.24 -7.28 -26.37
CA GLY A 23 1.79 -7.03 -26.41
C GLY A 23 0.98 -7.68 -25.30
N SER A 24 1.50 -8.73 -24.64
CA SER A 24 0.80 -9.52 -23.61
C SER A 24 1.30 -9.32 -22.17
N LEU A 25 2.24 -8.39 -21.93
CA LEU A 25 2.83 -8.08 -20.61
C LEU A 25 1.77 -8.02 -19.50
N ASN A 26 1.67 -9.10 -18.75
CA ASN A 26 0.81 -9.23 -17.59
C ASN A 26 1.59 -9.37 -16.29
N SER A 27 2.93 -9.32 -16.27
CA SER A 27 3.64 -9.32 -14.98
C SER A 27 4.96 -8.54 -15.02
N ILE A 28 5.12 -7.66 -14.03
CA ILE A 28 6.42 -7.07 -13.67
C ILE A 28 7.35 -8.18 -13.13
N GLU A 29 6.79 -9.29 -12.66
CA GLU A 29 7.49 -10.49 -12.20
C GLU A 29 8.37 -11.12 -13.29
N GLU A 30 7.89 -11.22 -14.53
CA GLU A 30 8.70 -11.68 -15.68
C GLU A 30 9.92 -10.78 -15.96
N ILE A 31 9.80 -9.47 -15.70
CA ILE A 31 10.91 -8.51 -15.84
C ILE A 31 11.92 -8.68 -14.71
N ILE A 32 11.45 -8.95 -13.47
CA ILE A 32 12.31 -9.21 -12.32
C ILE A 32 13.08 -10.51 -12.50
N GLU A 33 12.41 -11.58 -12.91
CA GLU A 33 13.04 -12.89 -13.16
C GLU A 33 14.14 -12.75 -14.22
N PHE A 34 13.86 -12.06 -15.33
CA PHE A 34 14.86 -11.77 -16.35
C PHE A 34 16.06 -11.00 -15.78
N VAL A 35 15.83 -9.93 -15.00
CA VAL A 35 16.91 -9.14 -14.39
C VAL A 35 17.70 -9.99 -13.40
N ALA A 36 17.04 -10.74 -12.50
CA ALA A 36 17.67 -11.60 -11.51
C ALA A 36 18.54 -12.69 -12.16
N GLU A 37 18.04 -13.35 -13.20
CA GLU A 37 18.79 -14.38 -13.94
C GLU A 37 20.05 -13.82 -14.63
N VAL A 38 19.96 -12.60 -15.20
CA VAL A 38 21.09 -11.90 -15.79
C VAL A 38 22.11 -11.51 -14.72
N VAL A 39 21.65 -11.12 -13.53
CA VAL A 39 22.49 -10.76 -12.37
C VAL A 39 23.20 -11.97 -11.78
N ASP A 40 22.55 -13.11 -11.65
CA ASP A 40 23.15 -14.34 -11.09
C ASP A 40 24.20 -14.97 -12.02
N SER A 41 24.24 -14.52 -13.27
CA SER A 41 24.97 -15.17 -14.35
C SER A 41 26.05 -14.32 -15.01
N ILE A 42 26.56 -13.25 -14.37
CA ILE A 42 27.52 -12.27 -14.94
C ILE A 42 28.76 -12.97 -15.55
N ASN A 43 28.61 -13.42 -16.80
CA ASN A 43 29.61 -13.99 -17.67
C ASN A 43 29.35 -13.45 -19.09
N GLY A 44 30.42 -13.21 -19.86
CA GLY A 44 30.32 -12.49 -21.13
C GLY A 44 29.43 -13.16 -22.19
N GLU A 45 29.35 -14.50 -22.19
CA GLU A 45 28.52 -15.24 -23.15
C GLU A 45 27.02 -15.06 -22.89
N LYS A 46 26.57 -15.10 -21.63
CA LYS A 46 25.14 -14.92 -21.29
C LYS A 46 24.68 -13.47 -21.38
N LEU A 47 25.56 -12.50 -21.09
CA LEU A 47 25.29 -11.08 -21.35
C LEU A 47 25.02 -10.80 -22.84
N ASN A 48 25.79 -11.44 -23.72
CA ASN A 48 25.57 -11.35 -25.17
C ASN A 48 24.30 -12.11 -25.61
N ALA A 49 23.91 -13.18 -24.91
CA ALA A 49 22.64 -13.87 -25.15
C ALA A 49 21.43 -13.03 -24.69
N ALA A 50 21.52 -12.39 -23.53
CA ALA A 50 20.50 -11.48 -23.00
C ALA A 50 20.32 -10.25 -23.89
N GLU A 51 21.41 -9.68 -24.40
CA GLU A 51 21.38 -8.61 -25.40
C GLU A 51 20.64 -9.05 -26.68
N LYS A 52 21.03 -10.20 -27.27
CA LYS A 52 20.35 -10.74 -28.46
C LYS A 52 18.85 -10.98 -28.22
N LEU A 53 18.48 -11.41 -27.02
CA LEU A 53 17.08 -11.62 -26.64
C LEU A 53 16.32 -10.29 -26.52
N VAL A 54 16.84 -9.31 -25.80
CA VAL A 54 16.22 -7.99 -25.64
C VAL A 54 16.16 -7.23 -26.98
N ASP A 55 17.09 -7.48 -27.90
CA ASP A 55 17.09 -6.99 -29.28
C ASP A 55 16.13 -7.73 -30.22
N SER A 56 15.67 -8.92 -29.82
CA SER A 56 14.65 -9.67 -30.54
C SER A 56 13.23 -9.19 -30.23
N PHE A 57 13.04 -8.48 -29.10
CA PHE A 57 11.74 -7.96 -28.70
C PHE A 57 11.21 -6.93 -29.70
N ARG A 58 9.92 -7.07 -30.04
CA ARG A 58 9.20 -6.21 -30.97
C ARG A 58 7.98 -5.61 -30.29
N ILE A 59 7.68 -4.36 -30.60
CA ILE A 59 6.39 -3.76 -30.23
C ILE A 59 5.54 -3.67 -31.51
N ASN A 60 4.45 -4.42 -31.58
CA ASN A 60 3.56 -4.47 -32.76
C ASN A 60 4.33 -4.70 -34.09
N GLY A 61 5.32 -5.60 -34.06
CA GLY A 61 6.13 -5.95 -35.24
C GLY A 61 7.30 -5.00 -35.55
N TYR A 62 7.41 -3.85 -34.88
CA TYR A 62 8.50 -2.90 -35.06
C TYR A 62 9.67 -3.19 -34.12
N ARG A 63 10.89 -3.11 -34.65
CA ARG A 63 12.15 -3.35 -33.93
C ARG A 63 12.83 -2.07 -33.45
N ASN A 64 12.53 -0.93 -34.10
CA ASN A 64 13.14 0.36 -33.82
C ASN A 64 12.14 1.28 -33.09
N TYR A 65 12.56 1.86 -31.95
CA TYR A 65 11.82 2.89 -31.23
C TYR A 65 11.42 4.05 -32.12
N GLY A 66 12.28 4.45 -33.05
CA GLY A 66 11.99 5.55 -33.95
C GLY A 66 10.79 5.29 -34.85
N GLU A 67 10.60 4.05 -35.32
CA GLU A 67 9.44 3.67 -36.13
C GLU A 67 8.16 3.62 -35.29
N MET A 68 8.24 3.11 -34.06
CA MET A 68 7.14 3.11 -33.10
C MET A 68 6.70 4.52 -32.74
N VAL A 69 7.65 5.38 -32.36
CA VAL A 69 7.34 6.76 -31.97
C VAL A 69 6.82 7.54 -33.18
N ARG A 70 7.41 7.35 -34.37
CA ARG A 70 6.89 7.95 -35.62
C ARG A 70 5.46 7.52 -35.90
N LYS A 71 5.18 6.22 -35.89
CA LYS A 71 3.84 5.67 -36.19
C LYS A 71 2.79 6.14 -35.19
N TYR A 72 3.03 6.02 -33.89
CA TYR A 72 1.98 6.26 -32.89
C TYR A 72 1.89 7.71 -32.40
N PHE A 73 2.96 8.52 -32.57
CA PHE A 73 3.06 9.85 -31.98
C PHE A 73 3.37 10.97 -32.99
N ALA A 74 3.98 10.69 -34.15
CA ALA A 74 4.25 11.70 -35.19
C ALA A 74 3.24 11.68 -36.34
N GLU A 75 2.87 10.49 -36.85
CA GLU A 75 1.92 10.32 -37.96
C GLU A 75 0.46 10.53 -37.51
N PHE A 76 0.17 10.19 -36.25
CA PHE A 76 -1.11 10.42 -35.62
C PHE A 76 -0.87 11.19 -34.32
N PRO A 77 -0.65 12.51 -34.35
CA PRO A 77 -0.44 13.30 -33.13
C PRO A 77 -1.73 13.47 -32.33
N HIS A 78 -1.60 13.73 -31.02
CA HIS A 78 -2.74 14.11 -30.19
C HIS A 78 -3.23 15.52 -30.57
N LYS A 79 -4.54 15.79 -30.46
CA LYS A 79 -5.20 17.03 -30.96
C LYS A 79 -4.65 18.36 -30.41
N LYS A 80 -3.87 18.31 -29.33
CA LYS A 80 -3.27 19.47 -28.65
C LYS A 80 -1.77 19.66 -28.94
N VAL A 81 -1.18 18.82 -29.80
CA VAL A 81 0.24 18.88 -30.17
C VAL A 81 0.40 19.80 -31.37
N THR A 82 1.33 20.76 -31.29
CA THR A 82 1.61 21.69 -32.40
C THR A 82 2.58 21.10 -33.42
N ASP A 83 2.56 21.61 -34.65
CA ASP A 83 3.47 21.17 -35.72
C ASP A 83 4.95 21.35 -35.33
N GLN A 84 5.28 22.39 -34.57
CA GLN A 84 6.62 22.61 -34.03
C GLN A 84 7.03 21.48 -33.07
N GLN A 85 6.13 21.04 -32.19
CA GLN A 85 6.40 19.93 -31.28
C GLN A 85 6.55 18.61 -32.02
N ILE A 86 5.81 18.42 -33.12
CA ILE A 86 5.96 17.24 -33.99
C ILE A 86 7.35 17.23 -34.65
N GLU A 87 7.85 18.39 -35.08
CA GLU A 87 9.18 18.48 -35.71
C GLU A 87 10.32 18.27 -34.70
N GLU A 88 10.19 18.82 -33.49
CA GLU A 88 11.10 18.51 -32.38
C GLU A 88 11.09 17.00 -32.05
N LEU A 89 9.91 16.37 -32.07
CA LEU A 89 9.74 14.93 -31.88
C LEU A 89 10.52 14.13 -32.93
N LYS A 90 10.37 14.48 -34.22
CA LYS A 90 11.06 13.81 -35.33
C LYS A 90 12.58 13.90 -35.19
N ASN A 91 13.10 15.04 -34.77
CA ASN A 91 14.53 15.22 -34.51
C ASN A 91 15.03 14.33 -33.35
N TYR A 92 14.27 14.24 -32.26
CA TYR A 92 14.59 13.31 -31.17
C TYR A 92 14.51 11.84 -31.60
N ILE A 93 13.52 11.50 -32.43
CA ILE A 93 13.34 10.17 -33.01
C ILE A 93 14.53 9.78 -33.89
N GLU A 94 15.01 10.71 -34.73
CA GLU A 94 16.17 10.50 -35.59
C GLU A 94 17.44 10.30 -34.78
N LYS A 95 17.65 11.10 -33.73
CA LYS A 95 18.76 10.92 -32.78
C LYS A 95 18.71 9.57 -32.07
N ILE A 96 17.52 9.14 -31.62
CA ILE A 96 17.30 7.81 -31.02
C ILE A 96 17.60 6.70 -32.04
N GLY A 97 17.08 6.82 -33.26
CA GLY A 97 17.29 5.84 -34.32
C GLY A 97 18.77 5.69 -34.70
N ASN A 98 19.50 6.81 -34.80
CA ASN A 98 20.92 6.83 -35.13
C ASN A 98 21.80 6.26 -34.01
N ALA A 99 21.50 6.58 -32.74
CA ALA A 99 22.15 5.95 -31.60
C ALA A 99 21.91 4.43 -31.56
N TRP A 100 20.72 3.99 -32.01
CA TRP A 100 20.35 2.59 -32.06
C TRP A 100 21.05 1.78 -33.15
N ILE A 101 21.24 2.35 -34.34
CA ILE A 101 21.99 1.69 -35.42
C ILE A 101 23.44 1.41 -34.97
N LYS A 102 23.98 2.27 -34.10
CA LYS A 102 25.31 2.14 -33.51
C LYS A 102 25.38 1.19 -32.30
N PHE A 103 24.25 0.85 -31.65
CA PHE A 103 24.22 -0.06 -30.50
C PHE A 103 24.74 -1.47 -30.85
N THR A 104 24.53 -1.92 -32.10
CA THR A 104 24.93 -3.25 -32.56
C THR A 104 26.37 -3.32 -33.06
N SER A 105 27.13 -2.22 -33.10
CA SER A 105 28.54 -2.22 -33.48
C SER A 105 29.44 -2.22 -32.24
N GLU A 106 30.51 -3.01 -32.27
CA GLU A 106 31.53 -3.08 -31.20
C GLU A 106 32.22 -1.72 -30.89
N GLU A 107 32.01 -0.71 -31.75
CA GLU A 107 32.76 0.55 -31.77
C GLU A 107 32.13 1.72 -30.99
N ALA A 108 30.93 1.57 -30.42
CA ALA A 108 30.18 2.73 -29.90
C ALA A 108 29.99 2.81 -28.35
N LYS A 109 30.85 2.19 -27.53
CA LYS A 109 30.67 2.13 -26.06
C LYS A 109 30.56 3.51 -25.37
N ALA A 110 31.30 4.52 -25.84
CA ALA A 110 31.31 5.86 -25.23
C ALA A 110 30.10 6.73 -25.62
N GLU A 111 29.72 6.73 -26.91
CA GLU A 111 28.55 7.49 -27.41
C GLU A 111 27.23 6.95 -26.84
N LEU A 112 27.15 5.63 -26.64
CA LEU A 112 25.98 4.97 -26.09
C LEU A 112 25.77 5.27 -24.58
N GLY A 113 26.87 5.48 -23.84
CA GLY A 113 26.84 5.92 -22.45
C GLY A 113 26.33 7.36 -22.27
N GLU A 114 26.60 8.25 -23.22
CA GLU A 114 25.95 9.58 -23.25
C GLU A 114 24.48 9.48 -23.65
N PHE A 115 24.13 8.60 -24.58
CA PHE A 115 22.74 8.38 -25.00
C PHE A 115 21.83 7.91 -23.84
N VAL A 116 22.27 6.94 -23.03
CA VAL A 116 21.51 6.48 -21.85
C VAL A 116 21.22 7.62 -20.86
N LYS A 117 22.09 8.63 -20.78
CA LYS A 117 21.87 9.82 -19.93
C LYS A 117 20.80 10.76 -20.49
N LEU A 118 20.61 10.80 -21.81
CA LEU A 118 19.64 11.66 -22.50
C LEU A 118 18.23 11.05 -22.58
N LEU A 119 18.13 9.73 -22.47
CA LEU A 119 16.89 8.98 -22.67
C LEU A 119 15.75 9.37 -21.70
N PRO A 120 15.99 9.59 -20.39
CA PRO A 120 14.95 10.04 -19.47
C PRO A 120 14.37 11.41 -19.82
N GLU A 121 15.20 12.33 -20.36
CA GLU A 121 14.76 13.65 -20.79
C GLU A 121 13.84 13.55 -22.02
N ILE A 122 14.21 12.71 -23.00
CA ILE A 122 13.42 12.51 -24.22
C ILE A 122 12.08 11.83 -23.91
N LEU A 123 12.09 10.80 -23.05
CA LEU A 123 10.88 10.10 -22.62
C LEU A 123 9.97 11.00 -21.78
N GLY A 124 10.56 11.84 -20.91
CA GLY A 124 9.83 12.86 -20.16
C GLY A 124 9.17 13.91 -21.08
N LYS A 125 9.87 14.35 -22.14
CA LYS A 125 9.32 15.25 -23.16
C LYS A 125 8.18 14.59 -23.94
N LEU A 126 8.37 13.36 -24.43
CA LEU A 126 7.34 12.56 -25.11
C LEU A 126 6.06 12.43 -24.26
N TYR A 127 6.22 12.10 -22.98
CA TYR A 127 5.10 12.01 -22.05
C TYR A 127 4.43 13.38 -21.83
N SER A 128 5.20 14.46 -21.66
CA SER A 128 4.67 15.82 -21.45
C SER A 128 3.86 16.35 -22.64
N ILE A 129 4.34 16.08 -23.85
CA ILE A 129 3.66 16.40 -25.11
C ILE A 129 2.33 15.64 -25.19
N TYR A 130 2.33 14.40 -24.72
CA TYR A 130 1.20 13.51 -24.78
C TYR A 130 0.11 13.80 -23.72
N VAL A 131 0.48 14.05 -22.46
CA VAL A 131 -0.49 14.41 -21.39
C VAL A 131 -0.93 15.89 -21.40
N GLY A 132 -0.40 16.66 -22.35
CA GLY A 132 -0.63 18.09 -22.50
C GLY A 132 0.31 18.91 -21.63
N ASN A 133 1.06 19.83 -22.28
CA ASN A 133 2.10 20.73 -21.74
C ASN A 133 1.74 21.55 -20.47
N GLY A 134 0.56 21.40 -19.87
CA GLY A 134 0.08 22.18 -18.72
C GLY A 134 0.34 21.56 -17.34
N ARG A 135 0.88 20.34 -17.24
CA ARG A 135 1.25 19.76 -15.94
C ARG A 135 2.76 19.58 -15.90
N ASN A 136 3.41 20.37 -15.05
CA ASN A 136 4.82 20.24 -14.71
C ASN A 136 5.01 18.91 -13.94
N ILE A 137 5.24 17.80 -14.66
CA ILE A 137 5.29 16.46 -14.06
C ILE A 137 6.75 16.08 -13.79
N LYS A 138 7.24 16.47 -12.61
CA LYS A 138 8.30 15.70 -11.94
C LYS A 138 7.68 14.40 -11.43
N GLY A 139 8.20 13.24 -11.84
CA GLY A 139 7.75 11.91 -11.38
C GLY A 139 7.25 10.92 -12.46
N PHE A 140 7.69 11.05 -13.71
CA PHE A 140 7.39 10.07 -14.78
C PHE A 140 7.81 8.63 -14.42
N PRO A 141 9.02 8.40 -13.85
CA PRO A 141 9.39 7.11 -13.24
C PRO A 141 8.30 6.54 -12.33
N THR A 142 7.79 7.37 -11.41
CA THR A 142 6.83 6.96 -10.38
C THR A 142 5.46 6.59 -10.95
N ARG A 143 4.99 7.25 -12.02
CA ARG A 143 3.67 6.93 -12.60
C ARG A 143 3.67 5.65 -13.42
N VAL A 144 4.75 5.43 -14.17
CA VAL A 144 5.02 4.19 -14.91
C VAL A 144 5.26 3.04 -13.91
N ALA A 145 6.01 3.29 -12.83
CA ALA A 145 6.19 2.37 -11.70
C ALA A 145 4.86 1.93 -11.08
N THR A 146 3.96 2.87 -10.83
CA THR A 146 2.72 2.64 -10.08
C THR A 146 1.63 1.85 -10.80
N ASP A 147 1.82 1.44 -12.06
CA ASP A 147 0.74 0.99 -12.97
C ASP A 147 -0.54 1.81 -12.78
N LEU A 148 -0.39 3.13 -12.58
CA LEU A 148 -1.51 4.06 -12.47
C LEU A 148 -2.11 4.15 -13.87
N LYS A 149 -2.98 3.19 -14.19
CA LYS A 149 -3.85 3.25 -15.35
C LYS A 149 -4.57 4.59 -15.25
N PRO A 150 -4.46 5.47 -16.26
CA PRO A 150 -5.39 6.57 -16.34
C PRO A 150 -6.79 5.95 -16.26
N VAL A 151 -7.66 6.54 -15.46
CA VAL A 151 -9.06 6.10 -15.39
C VAL A 151 -9.54 5.97 -16.84
N PRO A 152 -10.05 4.80 -17.27
CA PRO A 152 -10.34 4.51 -18.68
C PRO A 152 -11.20 5.58 -19.37
N CYS A 153 -11.92 6.38 -18.58
CA CYS A 153 -12.88 7.37 -18.99
C CYS A 153 -12.32 8.75 -19.39
N GLU A 154 -11.02 9.03 -19.25
CA GLU A 154 -10.43 10.34 -19.62
C GLU A 154 -9.73 10.37 -20.99
N MET A 155 -9.59 9.23 -21.68
CA MET A 155 -8.67 9.09 -22.82
C MET A 155 -9.32 8.34 -23.99
N THR A 156 -9.13 8.80 -25.22
CA THR A 156 -9.65 8.08 -26.40
C THR A 156 -8.95 6.71 -26.52
N GLU A 157 -9.56 5.73 -27.19
CA GLU A 157 -8.95 4.40 -27.40
C GLU A 157 -7.54 4.50 -28.03
N ASN A 158 -7.36 5.44 -28.96
CA ASN A 158 -6.06 5.76 -29.55
C ASN A 158 -5.06 6.32 -28.53
N ASP A 159 -5.53 7.08 -27.54
CA ASP A 159 -4.69 7.59 -26.47
C ASP A 159 -4.30 6.47 -25.52
N GLN A 160 -5.22 5.63 -25.07
CA GLN A 160 -4.89 4.46 -24.25
C GLN A 160 -3.88 3.54 -24.94
N LEU A 161 -4.03 3.32 -26.25
CA LEU A 161 -3.06 2.59 -27.06
C LEU A 161 -1.68 3.27 -27.05
N ARG A 162 -1.61 4.59 -27.26
CA ARG A 162 -0.36 5.37 -27.21
C ARG A 162 0.32 5.29 -25.85
N LEU A 163 -0.41 5.39 -24.73
CA LEU A 163 0.18 5.23 -23.39
C LEU A 163 0.76 3.84 -23.18
N ARG A 164 0.00 2.82 -23.56
CA ARG A 164 0.48 1.43 -23.51
C ARG A 164 1.75 1.29 -24.34
N LYS A 165 1.82 1.92 -25.52
CA LYS A 165 3.02 1.92 -26.37
C LYS A 165 4.19 2.68 -25.76
N LEU A 166 3.95 3.85 -25.15
CA LEU A 166 4.99 4.62 -24.47
C LEU A 166 5.56 3.86 -23.27
N HIS A 167 4.71 3.15 -22.53
CA HIS A 167 5.10 2.30 -21.41
C HIS A 167 5.96 1.11 -21.87
N GLN A 168 5.56 0.42 -22.93
CA GLN A 168 6.37 -0.65 -23.55
C GLN A 168 7.73 -0.11 -24.03
N ILE A 169 7.75 1.10 -24.59
CA ILE A 169 8.98 1.76 -25.03
C ILE A 169 9.91 2.05 -23.83
N PHE A 170 9.35 2.48 -22.71
CA PHE A 170 10.10 2.76 -21.49
C PHE A 170 10.74 1.49 -20.90
N ILE A 171 9.97 0.43 -20.72
CA ILE A 171 10.46 -0.83 -20.13
C ILE A 171 11.63 -1.39 -20.94
N LEU A 172 11.46 -1.46 -22.26
CA LEU A 172 12.52 -1.97 -23.13
C LEU A 172 13.77 -1.07 -23.08
N SER A 173 13.60 0.23 -22.91
CA SER A 173 14.69 1.21 -22.81
C SER A 173 15.51 1.00 -21.54
N GLU A 174 14.85 0.81 -20.41
CA GLU A 174 15.48 0.50 -19.12
C GLU A 174 16.20 -0.84 -19.14
N LEU A 175 15.58 -1.90 -19.68
CA LEU A 175 16.21 -3.22 -19.81
C LEU A 175 17.49 -3.19 -20.67
N ARG A 176 17.48 -2.40 -21.75
CA ARG A 176 18.64 -2.23 -22.63
C ARG A 176 19.73 -1.38 -21.97
N GLY A 177 19.35 -0.30 -21.30
CA GLY A 177 20.27 0.53 -20.51
C GLY A 177 20.93 -0.24 -19.37
N PHE A 178 20.19 -1.16 -18.75
CA PHE A 178 20.69 -2.09 -17.74
C PHE A 178 21.76 -3.04 -18.30
N ILE A 179 21.48 -3.74 -19.40
CA ILE A 179 22.44 -4.64 -20.06
C ILE A 179 23.71 -3.88 -20.46
N LEU A 180 23.55 -2.67 -21.02
CA LEU A 180 24.69 -1.84 -21.40
C LEU A 180 25.53 -1.41 -20.18
N SER A 181 24.87 -1.02 -19.09
CA SER A 181 25.53 -0.63 -17.85
C SER A 181 26.29 -1.81 -17.24
N LEU A 182 25.76 -3.03 -17.34
CA LEU A 182 26.48 -4.24 -16.91
C LEU A 182 27.73 -4.51 -17.77
N LYS A 183 27.65 -4.31 -19.09
CA LYS A 183 28.79 -4.50 -20.01
C LYS A 183 29.90 -3.46 -19.87
N THR A 184 29.54 -2.23 -19.50
CA THR A 184 30.45 -1.08 -19.48
C THR A 184 30.99 -0.76 -18.09
N SER A 185 30.39 -1.32 -17.03
CA SER A 185 30.80 -1.08 -15.64
C SER A 185 32.05 -1.88 -15.26
N GLU A 186 32.98 -1.20 -14.58
CA GLU A 186 34.11 -1.84 -13.89
C GLU A 186 33.67 -2.73 -12.72
N ASN A 187 32.45 -2.51 -12.20
CA ASN A 187 31.83 -3.33 -11.15
C ASN A 187 30.38 -3.69 -11.55
N PRO A 188 30.19 -4.75 -12.34
CA PRO A 188 28.88 -5.19 -12.79
C PRO A 188 27.96 -5.61 -11.63
N GLN A 189 28.51 -6.16 -10.54
CA GLN A 189 27.73 -6.56 -9.36
C GLN A 189 27.08 -5.36 -8.65
N LYS A 190 27.77 -4.22 -8.59
CA LYS A 190 27.21 -2.98 -8.02
C LYS A 190 26.09 -2.40 -8.90
N VAL A 191 26.24 -2.49 -10.22
CA VAL A 191 25.20 -2.06 -11.18
C VAL A 191 23.98 -2.99 -11.11
N ALA A 192 24.22 -4.29 -11.05
CA ALA A 192 23.21 -5.32 -10.82
C ALA A 192 22.41 -5.07 -9.54
N ALA A 193 23.08 -4.92 -8.41
CA ALA A 193 22.43 -4.62 -7.13
C ALA A 193 21.59 -3.33 -7.21
N ARG A 194 22.15 -2.27 -7.80
CA ARG A 194 21.42 -1.00 -7.97
C ARG A 194 20.19 -1.15 -8.86
N ALA A 195 20.26 -1.95 -9.92
CA ALA A 195 19.13 -2.20 -10.81
C ALA A 195 18.03 -3.04 -10.14
N VAL A 196 18.39 -4.07 -9.36
CA VAL A 196 17.43 -4.84 -8.57
C VAL A 196 16.74 -3.95 -7.53
N PHE A 197 17.50 -3.14 -6.79
CA PHE A 197 16.94 -2.16 -5.83
C PHE A 197 16.06 -1.11 -6.52
N HIS A 198 16.46 -0.61 -7.69
CA HIS A 198 15.67 0.33 -8.47
C HIS A 198 14.38 -0.34 -8.96
N SER A 199 14.43 -1.51 -9.58
CA SER A 199 13.25 -2.27 -10.00
C SER A 199 12.30 -2.58 -8.84
N GLN A 200 12.82 -2.96 -7.66
CA GLN A 200 12.04 -3.14 -6.43
C GLN A 200 11.39 -1.84 -5.95
N GLN A 201 12.07 -0.68 -6.06
CA GLN A 201 11.48 0.63 -5.80
C GLN A 201 10.41 1.03 -6.83
N TYR A 202 10.49 0.56 -8.09
CA TYR A 202 9.40 0.71 -9.06
C TYR A 202 8.21 -0.19 -8.72
N LEU A 203 8.46 -1.38 -8.17
CA LEU A 203 7.43 -2.36 -7.76
C LEU A 203 6.69 -1.99 -6.47
N GLN A 204 7.34 -1.27 -5.55
CA GLN A 204 6.67 -0.69 -4.38
C GLN A 204 5.77 0.51 -4.74
N ALA A 205 5.39 0.64 -6.01
CA ALA A 205 4.10 1.14 -6.40
C ALA A 205 3.04 0.84 -5.32
N THR A 206 2.48 1.87 -4.71
CA THR A 206 1.40 1.74 -3.73
C THR A 206 0.22 1.01 -4.38
N ARG A 207 0.09 -0.28 -4.07
CA ARG A 207 -0.99 -1.16 -4.50
C ARG A 207 -1.84 -1.49 -3.29
N GLN A 208 -3.08 -1.03 -3.33
CA GLN A 208 -4.04 -1.31 -2.28
C GLN A 208 -4.28 -2.82 -2.19
N GLY A 209 -4.25 -3.37 -0.97
CA GLY A 209 -4.34 -4.81 -0.71
C GLY A 209 -3.00 -5.55 -0.76
N GLU A 210 -1.93 -4.95 -1.30
CA GLU A 210 -0.60 -5.57 -1.35
C GLU A 210 0.41 -4.83 -0.46
N THR A 211 0.55 -3.51 -0.62
CA THR A 211 1.52 -2.71 0.14
C THR A 211 0.87 -1.86 1.23
N PHE A 212 -0.39 -1.49 1.05
CA PHE A 212 -1.19 -0.83 2.07
C PHE A 212 -2.66 -1.23 1.97
N SER A 213 -3.42 -1.01 3.03
CA SER A 213 -4.88 -1.08 2.97
C SER A 213 -5.49 -0.03 3.87
N GLU A 214 -6.79 0.14 3.78
CA GLU A 214 -7.56 0.98 4.68
C GLU A 214 -8.76 0.18 5.20
N PHE A 215 -9.41 0.68 6.25
CA PHE A 215 -10.75 0.24 6.63
C PHE A 215 -11.77 0.72 5.58
N LEU A 216 -11.64 0.18 4.36
CA LEU A 216 -12.31 0.64 3.15
C LEU A 216 -13.80 0.62 3.38
N GLY A 217 -14.44 1.77 3.17
CA GLY A 217 -15.88 1.90 3.33
C GLY A 217 -16.38 2.11 4.76
N LEU A 218 -15.54 1.96 5.80
CA LEU A 218 -15.99 2.04 7.20
C LEU A 218 -16.57 3.41 7.56
N PHE A 219 -15.77 4.46 7.39
CA PHE A 219 -16.21 5.85 7.58
C PHE A 219 -16.19 6.57 6.25
N GLN A 220 -17.37 6.85 5.69
CA GLN A 220 -17.49 7.55 4.41
C GLN A 220 -18.48 8.70 4.47
N GLY A 221 -18.09 9.84 3.89
CA GLY A 221 -18.97 10.98 3.71
C GLY A 221 -20.20 10.59 2.90
N VAL A 222 -21.37 10.90 3.44
CA VAL A 222 -22.67 10.74 2.81
C VAL A 222 -23.41 12.08 2.82
N ILE A 223 -24.21 12.34 1.79
CA ILE A 223 -25.06 13.52 1.71
C ILE A 223 -26.49 13.03 1.75
N VAL A 224 -27.28 13.49 2.72
CA VAL A 224 -28.64 13.03 2.96
C VAL A 224 -29.56 14.22 3.17
N ASN A 225 -30.83 14.07 2.86
CA ASN A 225 -31.87 14.94 3.41
C ASN A 225 -32.44 14.32 4.69
N GLU A 226 -32.82 15.14 5.68
CA GLU A 226 -33.42 14.67 6.94
C GLU A 226 -34.55 13.64 6.73
N LYS A 227 -35.39 13.81 5.70
CA LYS A 227 -36.50 12.87 5.40
C LYS A 227 -36.04 11.45 5.08
N GLN A 228 -34.80 11.24 4.68
CA GLN A 228 -34.30 9.90 4.35
C GLN A 228 -34.05 9.04 5.59
N THR A 229 -34.07 9.66 6.78
CA THR A 229 -33.67 9.00 8.03
C THR A 229 -34.84 8.35 8.76
N ASP A 230 -34.55 7.48 9.72
CA ASP A 230 -35.50 6.79 10.59
C ASP A 230 -35.96 7.61 11.80
N SER A 231 -35.99 8.95 11.66
CA SER A 231 -36.48 9.81 12.73
C SER A 231 -37.87 9.37 13.21
N VAL A 232 -38.04 9.33 14.54
CA VAL A 232 -39.28 8.87 15.21
C VAL A 232 -40.50 9.66 14.73
N ASP A 233 -40.30 10.93 14.37
CA ASP A 233 -41.28 11.76 13.69
C ASP A 233 -41.06 11.69 12.17
N ALA A 234 -41.32 10.52 11.57
CA ALA A 234 -41.18 10.29 10.12
C ALA A 234 -41.96 11.29 9.23
N SER A 235 -42.86 12.09 9.83
CA SER A 235 -43.63 13.16 9.19
C SER A 235 -43.05 14.58 9.38
N HIS A 236 -42.03 14.78 10.22
CA HIS A 236 -41.54 16.10 10.62
C HIS A 236 -40.00 16.16 10.67
N CYS A 237 -39.42 17.06 9.87
CA CYS A 237 -38.00 17.40 9.94
C CYS A 237 -37.74 18.44 11.03
N LYS A 238 -36.53 18.45 11.60
CA LYS A 238 -36.15 19.39 12.66
C LYS A 238 -35.41 20.63 12.14
N ASP A 239 -35.19 20.69 10.84
CA ASP A 239 -34.44 21.75 10.14
C ASP A 239 -33.01 21.92 10.65
N TYR A 240 -32.39 20.82 11.09
CA TYR A 240 -31.06 20.86 11.69
C TYR A 240 -30.36 19.50 11.62
N CYS A 241 -29.24 19.43 10.89
CA CYS A 241 -28.56 18.16 10.63
C CYS A 241 -28.02 17.39 11.84
N PRO A 242 -27.56 18.02 12.94
CA PRO A 242 -27.22 17.24 14.13
C PRO A 242 -28.42 16.52 14.78
N ALA A 243 -29.67 16.85 14.39
CA ALA A 243 -30.82 16.05 14.79
C ALA A 243 -30.87 14.66 14.14
N VAL A 244 -30.11 14.46 13.06
CA VAL A 244 -30.00 13.16 12.37
C VAL A 244 -28.70 12.42 12.67
N ASP A 245 -27.87 12.94 13.57
CA ASP A 245 -26.77 12.16 14.12
C ASP A 245 -27.32 10.91 14.82
N TYR A 246 -26.61 9.79 14.66
CA TYR A 246 -26.94 8.46 15.15
C TYR A 246 -28.19 7.81 14.55
N LEU A 247 -28.82 8.44 13.54
CA LEU A 247 -29.94 7.86 12.78
C LEU A 247 -29.46 7.00 11.61
N ARG A 248 -30.35 6.17 11.05
CA ARG A 248 -30.10 5.35 9.86
C ARG A 248 -30.83 5.91 8.64
N ILE A 249 -30.26 5.67 7.46
CA ILE A 249 -30.95 5.95 6.19
C ILE A 249 -31.88 4.77 5.89
N VAL A 250 -33.20 5.00 5.89
CA VAL A 250 -34.21 3.93 5.71
C VAL A 250 -35.08 4.09 4.48
N ARG A 251 -34.98 5.23 3.78
CA ARG A 251 -35.81 5.53 2.61
C ARG A 251 -35.09 6.43 1.62
N CYS A 252 -35.66 6.50 0.42
CA CYS A 252 -35.21 7.41 -0.63
C CYS A 252 -35.69 8.84 -0.36
N TYR A 253 -34.94 9.80 -0.88
CA TYR A 253 -35.34 11.20 -0.91
C TYR A 253 -36.34 11.42 -2.04
N ASP A 254 -37.45 12.08 -1.74
CA ASP A 254 -38.44 12.52 -2.73
C ASP A 254 -38.66 14.04 -2.62
N ALA A 255 -38.43 14.75 -3.71
CA ALA A 255 -38.70 16.18 -3.87
C ALA A 255 -39.64 16.41 -5.04
N VAL A 256 -40.53 17.41 -4.94
CA VAL A 256 -41.37 17.85 -6.05
C VAL A 256 -40.85 19.20 -6.52
N ASP A 257 -40.55 19.33 -7.81
CA ASP A 257 -40.24 20.59 -8.48
C ASP A 257 -41.24 20.87 -9.61
N GLU A 258 -41.05 21.98 -10.33
CA GLU A 258 -41.91 22.39 -11.46
C GLU A 258 -41.88 21.40 -12.64
N ASN A 259 -40.88 20.52 -12.71
CA ASN A 259 -40.65 19.57 -13.81
C ASN A 259 -41.03 18.12 -13.45
N GLY A 260 -41.35 17.82 -12.18
CA GLY A 260 -41.79 16.51 -11.73
C GLY A 260 -41.37 16.16 -10.31
N THR A 261 -41.35 14.86 -9.99
CA THR A 261 -40.83 14.35 -8.72
C THR A 261 -39.40 13.84 -8.91
N ILE A 262 -38.45 14.37 -8.15
CA ILE A 262 -37.08 13.92 -8.03
C ILE A 262 -37.02 12.88 -6.92
N THR A 263 -36.81 11.62 -7.28
CA THR A 263 -36.56 10.51 -6.33
C THR A 263 -35.09 10.13 -6.35
N HIS A 264 -34.45 10.04 -5.19
CA HIS A 264 -33.05 9.65 -5.02
C HIS A 264 -32.87 8.61 -3.91
N CYS A 265 -32.42 7.42 -4.29
CA CYS A 265 -31.94 6.39 -3.38
C CYS A 265 -30.43 6.27 -3.57
N HIS A 266 -29.62 6.20 -2.53
CA HIS A 266 -28.16 6.11 -2.69
C HIS A 266 -27.74 4.89 -3.52
N ALA A 267 -26.78 5.09 -4.43
CA ALA A 267 -26.25 4.00 -5.27
C ALA A 267 -25.48 2.99 -4.43
N LYS A 268 -24.64 3.49 -3.51
CA LYS A 268 -24.07 2.69 -2.42
C LYS A 268 -24.91 2.97 -1.17
N PRO A 269 -25.64 2.00 -0.59
CA PRO A 269 -26.41 2.24 0.63
C PRO A 269 -25.47 2.53 1.81
N CYS A 270 -25.97 3.23 2.84
CA CYS A 270 -25.29 3.33 4.13
C CYS A 270 -25.94 2.28 5.05
N ASN A 271 -25.24 1.19 5.35
CA ASN A 271 -25.75 0.14 6.24
C ASN A 271 -25.28 0.40 7.68
N GLY A 272 -25.37 1.67 8.08
CA GLY A 272 -24.67 2.23 9.23
C GLY A 272 -25.50 3.27 9.94
N ILE A 273 -24.91 3.87 10.97
CA ILE A 273 -25.44 5.10 11.56
C ILE A 273 -24.77 6.32 10.93
N LEU A 274 -25.50 7.43 10.90
CA LEU A 274 -24.96 8.73 10.56
C LEU A 274 -24.23 9.34 11.75
N HIS A 275 -23.17 10.10 11.50
CA HIS A 275 -22.43 10.83 12.52
C HIS A 275 -21.78 12.08 11.95
N ALA A 276 -21.49 13.06 12.81
CA ALA A 276 -20.85 14.32 12.44
C ALA A 276 -21.62 15.02 11.30
N CYS A 277 -22.93 15.12 11.47
CA CYS A 277 -23.85 15.71 10.50
C CYS A 277 -23.88 17.24 10.58
N TYR A 278 -23.76 17.91 9.43
CA TYR A 278 -23.79 19.36 9.33
C TYR A 278 -24.65 19.83 8.15
N ASN A 279 -25.37 20.94 8.37
CA ASN A 279 -26.14 21.63 7.34
C ASN A 279 -25.21 22.05 6.18
N ILE A 280 -25.64 21.80 4.95
CA ILE A 280 -25.01 22.31 3.73
C ILE A 280 -26.05 23.01 2.87
N ALA A 281 -25.64 23.77 1.85
CA ALA A 281 -26.58 24.36 0.89
C ALA A 281 -27.24 23.29 0.00
N ASN A 282 -28.16 23.69 -0.87
CA ASN A 282 -28.58 22.83 -1.99
C ASN A 282 -27.36 22.45 -2.82
N VAL A 283 -27.17 21.15 -3.06
CA VAL A 283 -25.98 20.63 -3.72
C VAL A 283 -26.29 19.83 -4.96
N ARG A 284 -25.35 19.90 -5.89
CA ARG A 284 -25.17 18.99 -7.01
C ARG A 284 -23.91 18.18 -6.75
N THR A 285 -24.00 16.86 -6.86
CA THR A 285 -22.88 15.95 -6.56
C THR A 285 -22.74 14.89 -7.64
N CYS A 286 -21.52 14.40 -7.84
CA CYS A 286 -21.29 13.20 -8.64
C CYS A 286 -21.25 11.99 -7.73
N GLU A 287 -22.32 11.21 -7.77
CA GLU A 287 -22.44 9.96 -7.04
C GLU A 287 -21.92 8.81 -7.87
N MET A 288 -21.05 8.01 -7.27
CA MET A 288 -20.43 6.85 -7.90
C MET A 288 -21.36 5.63 -7.85
N ASN A 289 -21.00 4.59 -8.60
CA ASN A 289 -21.69 3.31 -8.56
C ASN A 289 -21.46 2.58 -7.22
N GLU A 290 -22.30 1.57 -6.94
CA GLU A 290 -22.27 0.79 -5.70
C GLU A 290 -20.90 0.15 -5.40
N ASN A 291 -20.21 -0.31 -6.44
CA ASN A 291 -18.92 -1.00 -6.34
C ASN A 291 -17.71 -0.05 -6.26
N ALA A 292 -17.91 1.27 -6.28
CA ALA A 292 -16.80 2.20 -6.11
C ALA A 292 -16.30 2.24 -4.67
N ASP A 293 -15.00 2.47 -4.54
CA ASP A 293 -14.36 2.69 -3.24
C ASP A 293 -14.94 3.91 -2.53
N ARG A 294 -15.39 4.92 -3.27
CA ARG A 294 -16.01 6.16 -2.78
C ARG A 294 -17.47 6.30 -3.21
N ARG A 295 -18.29 6.98 -2.39
CA ARG A 295 -19.69 7.37 -2.66
C ARG A 295 -19.79 8.58 -3.58
N PHE A 296 -18.94 9.59 -3.37
CA PHE A 296 -18.99 10.85 -4.11
C PHE A 296 -17.61 11.26 -4.65
N LEU A 297 -17.58 11.77 -5.88
CA LEU A 297 -16.35 12.27 -6.50
C LEU A 297 -16.15 13.77 -6.28
N TRP A 298 -17.21 14.56 -6.41
CA TRP A 298 -17.19 16.00 -6.21
C TRP A 298 -18.55 16.50 -5.75
N LEU A 299 -18.55 17.64 -5.05
CA LEU A 299 -19.74 18.34 -4.58
C LEU A 299 -19.65 19.82 -4.97
N ARG A 300 -20.79 20.36 -5.43
CA ARG A 300 -20.96 21.76 -5.84
C ARG A 300 -22.30 22.29 -5.34
N SER A 301 -22.39 23.61 -5.23
CA SER A 301 -23.69 24.24 -5.05
C SER A 301 -24.52 24.08 -6.32
N VAL A 302 -25.84 23.91 -6.22
CA VAL A 302 -26.73 23.93 -7.40
C VAL A 302 -26.67 25.26 -8.16
N LYS A 303 -26.20 26.34 -7.52
CA LYS A 303 -25.99 27.65 -8.16
C LYS A 303 -24.70 27.72 -8.98
N ASP A 304 -23.83 26.71 -8.86
CA ASP A 304 -22.56 26.65 -9.58
C ASP A 304 -22.78 25.95 -10.94
N ASN A 305 -22.55 26.71 -12.03
CA ASN A 305 -22.73 26.25 -13.40
C ASN A 305 -21.50 25.53 -13.98
N SER A 306 -20.48 25.23 -13.17
CA SER A 306 -19.29 24.49 -13.62
C SER A 306 -19.66 23.09 -14.10
N LYS A 307 -19.31 22.79 -15.35
CA LYS A 307 -19.49 21.47 -15.95
C LYS A 307 -18.31 20.57 -15.57
N LEU A 308 -18.43 19.89 -14.43
CA LEU A 308 -17.50 18.83 -14.03
C LEU A 308 -17.94 17.50 -14.65
N GLN A 309 -16.97 16.70 -15.09
CA GLN A 309 -17.25 15.35 -15.55
C GLN A 309 -17.65 14.48 -14.35
N CYS A 310 -18.67 13.65 -14.55
CA CYS A 310 -19.09 12.65 -13.57
C CYS A 310 -19.09 11.28 -14.25
N PRO A 311 -18.22 10.35 -13.83
CA PRO A 311 -18.25 8.97 -14.32
C PRO A 311 -19.43 8.15 -13.77
N GLY A 312 -20.02 8.60 -12.67
CA GLY A 312 -21.26 8.05 -12.11
C GLY A 312 -22.49 8.83 -12.56
N ARG A 313 -23.42 9.07 -11.64
CA ARG A 313 -24.61 9.89 -11.90
C ARG A 313 -24.54 11.22 -11.16
N VAL A 314 -25.03 12.26 -11.81
CA VAL A 314 -25.19 13.57 -11.17
C VAL A 314 -26.50 13.57 -10.40
N VAL A 315 -26.43 13.91 -9.12
CA VAL A 315 -27.57 13.99 -8.19
C VAL A 315 -27.68 15.40 -7.66
N GLU A 316 -28.91 15.89 -7.55
CA GLU A 316 -29.23 17.19 -6.96
C GLU A 316 -30.10 16.96 -5.72
N LEU A 317 -29.68 17.56 -4.60
CA LEU A 317 -30.36 17.46 -3.31
C LEU A 317 -30.73 18.86 -2.84
N TYR A 318 -31.99 19.01 -2.45
CA TYR A 318 -32.56 20.28 -2.06
C TYR A 318 -33.07 20.23 -0.62
N HIS A 319 -32.97 21.39 0.01
CA HIS A 319 -33.79 21.74 1.16
C HIS A 319 -35.24 21.75 0.72
N ILE A 320 -36.11 21.02 1.42
CA ILE A 320 -37.52 20.90 1.07
C ILE A 320 -38.40 21.47 2.18
N GLN A 321 -39.46 22.17 1.77
CA GLN A 321 -40.53 22.59 2.67
C GLN A 321 -41.67 21.58 2.59
N ASP A 322 -41.89 20.82 3.66
CA ASP A 322 -42.99 19.87 3.74
C ASP A 322 -44.26 20.53 4.25
N LYS A 323 -45.33 20.49 3.44
CA LYS A 323 -46.70 20.92 3.75
C LYS A 323 -46.81 22.25 4.53
N GLY A 324 -45.90 23.19 4.25
CA GLY A 324 -45.94 24.57 4.74
C GLY A 324 -45.48 24.82 6.19
N ILE A 325 -45.03 23.79 6.94
CA ILE A 325 -44.65 23.97 8.37
C ILE A 325 -43.25 23.45 8.69
N PHE A 326 -42.72 22.47 7.95
CA PHE A 326 -41.42 21.84 8.27
C PHE A 326 -40.42 22.08 7.14
N HIS A 327 -39.20 22.48 7.50
CA HIS A 327 -38.09 22.60 6.59
C HIS A 327 -37.14 21.42 6.84
N CYS A 328 -36.78 20.70 5.79
CA CYS A 328 -35.91 19.53 5.87
C CYS A 328 -34.56 19.87 5.27
N SER A 329 -33.53 19.85 6.12
CA SER A 329 -32.19 20.21 5.75
C SER A 329 -31.49 19.14 4.92
N VAL A 330 -30.67 19.59 3.96
CA VAL A 330 -29.62 18.77 3.33
C VAL A 330 -28.39 18.76 4.24
N CYS A 331 -27.96 17.56 4.57
CA CYS A 331 -26.89 17.26 5.50
C CYS A 331 -25.73 16.60 4.79
N LYS A 332 -24.51 17.04 5.11
CA LYS A 332 -23.34 16.16 4.98
C LYS A 332 -23.16 15.43 6.29
N CYS A 333 -22.91 14.14 6.25
CA CYS A 333 -22.67 13.28 7.39
C CYS A 333 -21.53 12.31 7.07
N ILE A 334 -21.05 11.60 8.08
CA ILE A 334 -20.26 10.38 7.91
C ILE A 334 -21.20 9.20 8.11
N CYS A 335 -21.26 8.29 7.14
CA CYS A 335 -21.81 6.96 7.33
C CYS A 335 -20.77 6.11 8.06
N ALA A 336 -21.08 5.65 9.26
CA ALA A 336 -20.32 4.65 10.00
C ALA A 336 -20.98 3.28 9.81
N GLU A 337 -20.39 2.47 8.92
CA GLU A 337 -20.91 1.15 8.57
C GLU A 337 -20.87 0.20 9.77
N GLN A 338 -21.99 -0.49 10.05
CA GLN A 338 -22.13 -1.35 11.24
C GLN A 338 -22.90 -2.66 10.98
N ASP A 339 -23.75 -2.70 9.95
CA ASP A 339 -24.58 -3.86 9.64
C ASP A 339 -23.75 -4.99 9.02
N GLY A 340 -24.17 -6.23 9.24
CA GLY A 340 -23.53 -7.42 8.71
C GLY A 340 -23.55 -7.50 7.17
N LYS A 341 -24.51 -6.85 6.51
CA LYS A 341 -24.60 -6.78 5.05
C LYS A 341 -23.66 -5.75 4.44
N SER A 342 -23.01 -4.92 5.25
CA SER A 342 -22.04 -3.96 4.76
C SER A 342 -20.88 -4.65 4.04
N THR A 343 -20.39 -4.02 2.98
CA THR A 343 -19.19 -4.42 2.26
C THR A 343 -17.93 -3.76 2.82
N ALA A 344 -18.05 -2.93 3.86
CA ALA A 344 -16.93 -2.25 4.47
C ALA A 344 -15.95 -3.21 5.16
N LYS A 345 -14.66 -2.92 5.04
CA LYS A 345 -13.61 -3.57 5.83
C LYS A 345 -13.56 -2.90 7.19
N ARG A 346 -14.00 -3.60 8.22
CA ARG A 346 -14.13 -3.03 9.57
C ARG A 346 -13.72 -3.97 10.69
N THR A 347 -12.92 -5.01 10.42
CA THR A 347 -12.65 -6.04 11.42
C THR A 347 -11.16 -6.22 11.65
N ILE A 348 -10.77 -6.33 12.91
CA ILE A 348 -9.41 -6.67 13.36
C ILE A 348 -9.46 -8.04 14.02
N SER A 349 -8.56 -8.93 13.63
CA SER A 349 -8.38 -10.23 14.26
C SER A 349 -7.63 -10.07 15.59
N LEU A 350 -8.17 -10.70 16.63
CA LEU A 350 -7.58 -10.78 17.97
C LEU A 350 -6.94 -12.16 18.25
N ILE A 351 -7.00 -13.06 17.26
CA ILE A 351 -6.43 -14.41 17.36
C ILE A 351 -4.90 -14.31 17.45
N PRO A 352 -4.28 -14.95 18.46
CA PRO A 352 -2.84 -14.89 18.62
C PRO A 352 -2.08 -15.61 17.52
N GLN A 353 -0.94 -15.04 17.14
CA GLN A 353 0.06 -15.71 16.33
C GLN A 353 1.22 -16.15 17.22
N LEU A 354 1.52 -17.45 17.20
CA LEU A 354 2.57 -18.07 18.01
C LEU A 354 3.53 -18.87 17.12
N ALA A 355 4.82 -18.71 17.35
CA ALA A 355 5.89 -19.51 16.77
C ALA A 355 5.87 -20.92 17.36
N ASP A 356 6.34 -21.90 16.59
CA ASP A 356 6.44 -23.29 17.01
C ASP A 356 7.68 -23.52 17.88
N ILE A 357 7.56 -23.27 19.18
CA ILE A 357 8.68 -23.40 20.11
C ILE A 357 9.21 -24.84 20.22
N HIS A 358 8.39 -25.86 19.92
CA HIS A 358 8.80 -27.26 19.98
C HIS A 358 9.73 -27.60 18.81
N ARG A 359 9.61 -26.88 17.70
CA ARG A 359 10.57 -26.88 16.59
C ARG A 359 11.68 -25.84 16.77
N ASN A 360 11.85 -25.30 17.97
CA ASN A 360 12.85 -24.28 18.29
C ASN A 360 12.70 -23.00 17.45
N MET A 361 11.47 -22.66 17.04
CA MET A 361 11.17 -21.51 16.18
C MET A 361 10.96 -20.23 17.00
N VAL A 362 11.45 -19.11 16.48
CA VAL A 362 11.32 -17.77 17.07
C VAL A 362 10.77 -16.78 16.06
N MET A 363 10.22 -15.67 16.54
CA MET A 363 9.72 -14.60 15.68
C MET A 363 10.88 -13.83 15.04
N THR A 364 10.87 -13.68 13.71
CA THR A 364 11.89 -12.94 12.92
C THR A 364 11.33 -11.78 12.12
N GLY A 365 10.00 -11.69 12.01
CA GLY A 365 9.32 -10.66 11.25
C GLY A 365 7.84 -10.55 11.60
N VAL A 366 7.21 -9.49 11.12
CA VAL A 366 5.79 -9.19 11.36
C VAL A 366 5.22 -8.39 10.20
N ARG A 367 3.93 -8.50 9.94
CA ARG A 367 3.18 -7.64 9.01
C ARG A 367 1.72 -7.55 9.37
N PHE A 368 1.05 -6.53 8.83
CA PHE A 368 -0.40 -6.59 8.67
C PHE A 368 -0.71 -7.46 7.45
N ALA A 369 -1.73 -8.31 7.58
CA ALA A 369 -2.22 -9.12 6.48
C ALA A 369 -3.73 -8.96 6.36
N GLU A 370 -4.23 -8.69 5.16
CA GLU A 370 -5.65 -8.64 4.88
C GLU A 370 -6.10 -10.01 4.36
N LYS A 371 -7.01 -10.68 5.08
CA LYS A 371 -7.59 -11.97 4.65
C LYS A 371 -9.00 -12.11 5.22
N ASP A 372 -9.93 -12.61 4.41
CA ASP A 372 -11.31 -12.95 4.81
C ASP A 372 -12.03 -11.79 5.54
N ARG A 373 -11.92 -10.57 5.00
CA ARG A 373 -12.50 -9.32 5.55
C ARG A 373 -11.92 -8.84 6.89
N MET A 374 -10.82 -9.44 7.34
CA MET A 374 -10.15 -9.06 8.59
C MET A 374 -8.73 -8.58 8.34
N PHE A 375 -8.29 -7.63 9.15
CA PHE A 375 -6.88 -7.30 9.30
C PHE A 375 -6.27 -8.15 10.41
N HIS A 376 -5.25 -8.91 10.05
CA HIS A 376 -4.51 -9.81 10.94
C HIS A 376 -3.14 -9.23 11.23
N LEU A 377 -2.67 -9.42 12.46
CA LEU A 377 -1.25 -9.42 12.73
C LEU A 377 -0.72 -10.80 12.32
N GLN A 378 0.23 -10.85 11.39
CA GLN A 378 0.88 -12.08 10.96
C GLN A 378 2.36 -12.04 11.31
N ILE A 379 2.91 -13.14 11.82
CA ILE A 379 4.33 -13.25 12.18
C ILE A 379 5.09 -14.14 11.20
N GLU A 380 6.36 -13.82 10.99
CA GLU A 380 7.35 -14.70 10.37
C GLU A 380 8.08 -15.43 11.51
N GLN A 381 8.27 -16.74 11.35
CA GLN A 381 9.03 -17.57 12.27
C GLN A 381 10.22 -18.21 11.56
N ALA A 382 11.27 -18.54 12.31
CA ALA A 382 12.41 -19.30 11.81
C ALA A 382 13.13 -20.05 12.95
N GLU A 383 13.87 -21.09 12.61
CA GLU A 383 14.55 -21.95 13.60
C GLU A 383 15.74 -21.21 14.20
N LEU A 384 15.81 -21.23 15.53
CA LEU A 384 16.91 -20.64 16.26
C LEU A 384 18.11 -21.60 16.30
N GLY A 385 19.27 -21.11 15.88
CA GLY A 385 20.55 -21.79 15.98
C GLY A 385 21.45 -21.20 17.07
N PRO A 386 22.61 -21.81 17.32
CA PRO A 386 23.58 -21.36 18.32
C PRO A 386 24.01 -19.91 18.13
N PHE A 387 24.22 -19.20 19.23
CA PHE A 387 24.55 -17.77 19.23
C PHE A 387 23.49 -16.93 18.51
N GLU A 388 22.23 -17.31 18.70
CA GLU A 388 21.04 -16.62 18.20
C GLU A 388 21.01 -16.39 16.68
N LYS A 389 21.75 -17.21 15.93
CA LYS A 389 21.70 -17.20 14.47
C LYS A 389 20.45 -17.90 14.01
N ILE A 390 19.75 -17.33 13.05
CA ILE A 390 18.67 -18.05 12.37
C ILE A 390 19.26 -19.12 11.45
N VAL A 391 18.70 -20.32 11.50
CA VAL A 391 19.05 -21.39 10.56
C VAL A 391 18.50 -21.01 9.17
N PRO A 392 19.35 -20.94 8.13
CA PRO A 392 18.90 -20.57 6.79
C PRO A 392 17.82 -21.51 6.26
N ASP A 393 16.92 -20.98 5.45
CA ASP A 393 15.85 -21.71 4.76
C ASP A 393 14.82 -22.36 5.70
N THR A 394 14.74 -21.85 6.94
CA THR A 394 13.70 -22.24 7.92
C THR A 394 12.65 -21.15 8.12
N GLU A 395 12.83 -20.01 7.46
CA GLU A 395 11.94 -18.87 7.54
C GLU A 395 10.60 -19.15 6.86
N GLU A 396 9.51 -18.98 7.61
CA GLU A 396 8.16 -19.12 7.07
C GLU A 396 7.18 -18.14 7.74
N TRP A 397 6.23 -17.61 6.96
CA TRP A 397 5.11 -16.86 7.51
C TRP A 397 4.10 -17.83 8.11
N LYS A 398 3.70 -17.61 9.36
CA LYS A 398 2.64 -18.42 10.00
C LYS A 398 1.35 -18.30 9.21
N GLU A 399 0.81 -19.43 8.78
CA GLU A 399 -0.45 -19.45 8.04
C GLU A 399 -1.59 -18.85 8.87
N LEU A 400 -2.41 -18.04 8.20
CA LEU A 400 -3.65 -17.52 8.78
C LEU A 400 -4.76 -18.54 8.57
N GLY A 401 -5.62 -18.70 9.58
CA GLY A 401 -6.80 -19.56 9.48
C GLY A 401 -7.71 -19.18 8.31
N ASP A 402 -8.59 -20.10 7.94
CA ASP A 402 -9.66 -19.83 6.96
C ASP A 402 -10.92 -19.42 7.70
N PHE A 403 -11.45 -18.26 7.33
CA PHE A 403 -12.60 -17.67 8.01
C PHE A 403 -13.81 -17.58 7.09
N GLN A 404 -14.99 -17.83 7.65
CA GLN A 404 -16.26 -17.63 7.00
C GLN A 404 -16.99 -16.47 7.70
N TYR A 405 -17.44 -15.51 6.90
CA TYR A 405 -18.24 -14.39 7.35
C TYR A 405 -19.73 -14.69 7.19
N ASP A 406 -20.51 -14.45 8.24
CA ASP A 406 -21.97 -14.47 8.24
C ASP A 406 -22.48 -13.02 8.31
N PRO A 407 -23.24 -12.54 7.30
CA PRO A 407 -23.75 -11.18 7.26
C PRO A 407 -25.02 -10.95 8.11
N ALA A 408 -25.48 -11.93 8.89
CA ALA A 408 -26.62 -11.75 9.80
C ALA A 408 -26.30 -10.71 10.91
N ASP A 409 -27.33 -9.96 11.32
CA ASP A 409 -27.25 -8.89 12.33
C ASP A 409 -26.11 -7.89 12.07
N GLU A 410 -25.18 -7.73 13.00
CA GLU A 410 -23.98 -6.89 12.88
C GLU A 410 -22.81 -7.62 12.20
N GLY A 411 -23.03 -8.85 11.74
CA GLY A 411 -22.01 -9.72 11.17
C GLY A 411 -21.34 -10.61 12.22
N SER A 412 -20.89 -11.80 11.81
CA SER A 412 -20.09 -12.67 12.66
C SER A 412 -19.12 -13.52 11.85
N PHE A 413 -18.16 -14.15 12.53
CA PHE A 413 -17.15 -14.99 11.89
C PHE A 413 -17.15 -16.39 12.47
N SER A 414 -16.80 -17.37 11.63
CA SER A 414 -16.43 -18.71 12.05
C SER A 414 -15.07 -19.07 11.45
N MET A 415 -14.27 -19.84 12.17
CA MET A 415 -12.95 -20.30 11.72
C MET A 415 -12.96 -21.81 11.49
N LYS A 416 -12.36 -22.25 10.39
CA LYS A 416 -12.19 -23.67 10.10
C LYS A 416 -11.24 -24.32 11.11
N LYS A 417 -11.67 -25.41 11.75
CA LYS A 417 -10.87 -26.28 12.61
C LYS A 417 -11.08 -27.73 12.18
N GLY A 418 -10.12 -28.28 11.44
CA GLY A 418 -10.27 -29.59 10.81
C GLY A 418 -11.35 -29.54 9.71
N GLU A 419 -12.40 -30.35 9.84
CA GLU A 419 -13.52 -30.39 8.89
C GLU A 419 -14.69 -29.47 9.28
N GLU A 420 -14.67 -28.89 10.48
CA GLU A 420 -15.78 -28.09 11.02
C GLU A 420 -15.44 -26.59 11.05
N PHE A 421 -16.47 -25.74 11.03
CA PHE A 421 -16.36 -24.31 11.30
C PHE A 421 -16.82 -24.02 12.72
N VAL A 422 -15.96 -23.37 13.51
CA VAL A 422 -16.25 -22.98 14.89
C VAL A 422 -16.55 -21.49 14.92
N LYS A 423 -17.70 -21.11 15.47
CA LYS A 423 -18.11 -19.71 15.63
C LYS A 423 -17.14 -18.97 16.54
N LEU A 424 -16.73 -17.78 16.11
CA LEU A 424 -15.83 -16.89 16.83
C LEU A 424 -16.63 -15.93 17.72
N THR A 425 -15.98 -15.45 18.78
CA THR A 425 -16.56 -14.52 19.76
C THR A 425 -15.97 -13.13 19.59
N GLU A 426 -16.82 -12.11 19.48
CA GLU A 426 -16.38 -10.72 19.42
C GLU A 426 -15.70 -10.30 20.74
N PHE A 427 -14.72 -9.41 20.65
CA PHE A 427 -13.82 -8.96 21.72
C PHE A 427 -12.88 -10.05 22.29
N VAL A 428 -12.98 -11.28 21.79
CA VAL A 428 -12.10 -12.39 22.16
C VAL A 428 -11.26 -12.85 20.97
N ASP A 429 -11.92 -13.19 19.85
CA ASP A 429 -11.29 -13.71 18.64
C ASP A 429 -11.17 -12.64 17.54
N PHE A 430 -12.13 -11.74 17.45
CA PHE A 430 -12.13 -10.60 16.54
C PHE A 430 -12.85 -9.42 17.18
N SER A 431 -12.73 -8.23 16.61
CA SER A 431 -13.57 -7.09 16.99
C SER A 431 -13.85 -6.23 15.78
N PHE A 432 -15.07 -5.71 15.71
CA PHE A 432 -15.40 -4.69 14.74
C PHE A 432 -14.84 -3.34 15.19
N VAL A 433 -14.38 -2.55 14.22
CA VAL A 433 -14.11 -1.12 14.39
C VAL A 433 -15.42 -0.40 14.16
N THR A 434 -15.93 0.26 15.19
CA THR A 434 -17.22 0.95 15.18
C THR A 434 -17.04 2.45 15.44
N LEU A 435 -18.13 3.21 15.45
CA LEU A 435 -18.06 4.65 15.72
C LEU A 435 -17.44 4.96 17.10
N ASP A 436 -17.73 4.14 18.09
CA ASP A 436 -17.25 4.32 19.46
C ASP A 436 -15.97 3.52 19.72
N GLN A 437 -15.75 2.41 19.01
CA GLN A 437 -14.62 1.50 19.19
C GLN A 437 -13.64 1.61 18.02
N ARG A 438 -12.87 2.70 17.99
CA ARG A 438 -11.98 3.04 16.85
C ARG A 438 -10.63 3.61 17.26
N THR A 439 -10.24 3.41 18.51
CA THR A 439 -8.96 3.87 19.03
C THR A 439 -7.95 2.72 19.01
N ILE A 440 -6.70 3.02 18.64
CA ILE A 440 -5.59 2.06 18.71
C ILE A 440 -4.49 2.66 19.57
N ASN A 441 -4.00 1.88 20.54
CA ASN A 441 -2.88 2.20 21.42
C ASN A 441 -1.55 1.91 20.70
N LEU A 442 -0.65 2.91 20.70
CA LEU A 442 0.66 2.87 20.05
C LEU A 442 1.75 2.64 21.09
N ASP A 443 2.08 1.37 21.29
CA ASP A 443 3.01 0.92 22.32
C ASP A 443 4.25 0.25 21.72
N ALA A 444 5.37 0.40 22.44
CA ALA A 444 6.60 -0.35 22.23
C ALA A 444 6.77 -1.34 23.37
N LEU A 445 6.77 -2.63 23.05
CA LEU A 445 6.84 -3.74 23.98
C LEU A 445 8.15 -4.51 23.77
N PHE A 446 8.76 -4.95 24.87
CA PHE A 446 10.05 -5.63 24.87
C PHE A 446 9.99 -6.88 25.75
N ALA A 447 10.68 -7.93 25.32
CA ALA A 447 10.94 -9.12 26.10
C ALA A 447 11.86 -8.80 27.30
N ASP A 448 11.77 -9.62 28.33
CA ASP A 448 12.71 -9.58 29.45
C ASP A 448 14.12 -10.01 29.00
N PRO A 449 15.18 -9.59 29.75
CA PRO A 449 16.55 -10.02 29.44
C PRO A 449 16.68 -11.55 29.37
N GLY A 450 17.36 -12.04 28.32
CA GLY A 450 17.53 -13.49 28.08
C GLY A 450 16.29 -14.18 27.46
N GLN A 451 15.34 -13.39 26.93
CA GLN A 451 14.17 -13.91 26.23
C GLN A 451 14.04 -13.32 24.83
N VAL A 452 13.40 -14.08 23.95
CA VAL A 452 13.08 -13.69 22.56
C VAL A 452 11.58 -13.76 22.33
N LEU A 453 11.08 -13.04 21.32
CA LEU A 453 9.67 -13.06 20.96
C LEU A 453 9.30 -14.38 20.28
N ILE A 454 8.19 -14.95 20.74
CA ILE A 454 7.58 -16.15 20.16
C ILE A 454 6.13 -15.90 19.75
N GLY A 455 5.60 -14.70 19.94
CA GLY A 455 4.24 -14.41 19.53
C GLY A 455 3.80 -12.97 19.71
N ALA A 456 2.74 -12.63 19.02
CA ALA A 456 2.10 -11.32 19.07
C ALA A 456 0.61 -11.44 18.77
N ARG A 457 -0.18 -10.50 19.30
CA ARG A 457 -1.62 -10.40 19.04
C ARG A 457 -2.12 -8.98 19.24
N PHE A 458 -3.28 -8.69 18.68
CA PHE A 458 -4.12 -7.59 19.16
C PHE A 458 -5.10 -8.10 20.20
N VAL A 459 -5.47 -7.24 21.13
CA VAL A 459 -6.64 -7.41 22.02
C VAL A 459 -7.47 -6.14 21.99
N PHE A 460 -8.74 -6.25 22.36
CA PHE A 460 -9.59 -5.06 22.59
C PHE A 460 -9.74 -4.83 24.09
N ASN A 461 -9.31 -3.66 24.57
CA ASN A 461 -9.48 -3.24 25.94
C ASN A 461 -10.80 -2.48 26.08
N VAL A 462 -11.83 -3.17 26.55
CA VAL A 462 -13.19 -2.63 26.74
C VAL A 462 -13.22 -1.45 27.72
N MET A 463 -12.26 -1.35 28.64
CA MET A 463 -12.22 -0.24 29.60
C MET A 463 -11.64 1.04 28.98
N GLU A 464 -10.77 0.90 27.97
CA GLU A 464 -10.14 2.03 27.27
C GLU A 464 -10.78 2.33 25.90
N ASP A 465 -11.73 1.49 25.45
CA ASP A 465 -12.29 1.46 24.09
C ASP A 465 -11.19 1.49 23.01
N ALA A 466 -10.13 0.71 23.24
CA ALA A 466 -8.93 0.74 22.42
C ALA A 466 -8.38 -0.65 22.09
N PHE A 467 -7.89 -0.79 20.86
CA PHE A 467 -7.08 -1.93 20.45
C PHE A 467 -5.66 -1.80 21.00
N GLU A 468 -5.13 -2.88 21.55
CA GLU A 468 -3.80 -2.93 22.15
C GLU A 468 -2.97 -4.05 21.53
N LEU A 469 -1.69 -3.76 21.31
CA LEU A 469 -0.70 -4.77 20.97
C LEU A 469 -0.31 -5.53 22.24
N GLN A 470 -0.18 -6.86 22.13
CA GLN A 470 0.46 -7.70 23.14
C GLN A 470 1.51 -8.59 22.49
N ILE A 471 2.59 -8.87 23.22
CA ILE A 471 3.65 -9.78 22.77
C ILE A 471 3.83 -10.91 23.76
N LYS A 472 4.45 -11.99 23.29
CA LYS A 472 4.83 -13.12 24.10
C LYS A 472 6.29 -13.42 23.89
N SER A 473 7.02 -13.58 24.98
CA SER A 473 8.45 -13.90 24.97
C SER A 473 8.73 -15.23 25.63
N TRP A 474 9.89 -15.81 25.32
CA TRP A 474 10.31 -17.09 25.81
C TRP A 474 11.81 -17.12 26.18
N PRO A 475 12.21 -17.77 27.28
CA PRO A 475 13.61 -17.91 27.65
C PRO A 475 14.42 -18.69 26.61
N VAL A 476 15.65 -18.20 26.38
CA VAL A 476 16.59 -18.80 25.43
C VAL A 476 17.96 -18.99 26.08
N ASP A 477 18.59 -20.14 25.82
CA ASP A 477 20.02 -20.31 26.05
C ASP A 477 20.78 -19.75 24.84
N LEU A 478 21.38 -18.56 25.02
CA LEU A 478 22.08 -17.83 23.96
C LEU A 478 23.23 -18.63 23.32
N LYS A 479 23.92 -19.48 24.10
CA LYS A 479 25.08 -20.23 23.61
C LYS A 479 24.63 -21.36 22.70
N THR A 480 23.63 -22.11 23.14
CA THR A 480 23.15 -23.29 22.43
C THR A 480 22.11 -22.94 21.36
N GLY A 481 21.46 -21.77 21.47
CA GLY A 481 20.35 -21.37 20.61
C GLY A 481 19.06 -22.15 20.90
N LYS A 482 18.93 -22.74 22.09
CA LYS A 482 17.75 -23.54 22.44
C LYS A 482 16.78 -22.76 23.31
N LEU A 483 15.51 -22.82 22.93
CA LEU A 483 14.40 -22.37 23.76
C LEU A 483 14.24 -23.30 24.98
N ALA A 484 13.86 -22.72 26.12
CA ALA A 484 13.58 -23.51 27.32
C ALA A 484 12.38 -24.45 27.10
N GLU A 485 12.38 -25.61 27.77
CA GLU A 485 11.22 -26.52 27.75
C GLU A 485 10.04 -25.93 28.54
N GLY A 486 8.82 -26.15 28.04
CA GLY A 486 7.60 -25.69 28.70
C GLY A 486 6.43 -25.52 27.72
N ASN A 487 5.32 -25.00 28.21
CA ASN A 487 4.16 -24.66 27.40
C ASN A 487 4.01 -23.14 27.30
N PRO A 488 3.93 -22.54 26.09
CA PRO A 488 3.68 -21.12 25.92
C PRO A 488 2.47 -20.66 26.72
N SER A 489 1.42 -21.47 26.84
CA SER A 489 0.17 -21.14 27.53
C SER A 489 0.37 -20.74 29.00
N ASP A 490 1.46 -21.17 29.63
CA ASP A 490 1.75 -20.89 31.05
C ASP A 490 2.36 -19.50 31.29
N VAL A 491 2.77 -18.81 30.22
CA VAL A 491 3.41 -17.48 30.31
C VAL A 491 2.40 -16.38 29.99
N GLU A 492 2.37 -15.36 30.86
CA GLU A 492 1.54 -14.16 30.69
C GLU A 492 1.95 -13.39 29.43
N TRP A 493 0.97 -12.80 28.75
CA TRP A 493 1.22 -11.85 27.67
C TRP A 493 1.81 -10.55 28.22
N ILE A 494 2.85 -10.05 27.57
CA ILE A 494 3.43 -8.74 27.88
C ILE A 494 2.55 -7.68 27.20
N ARG A 495 2.17 -6.68 27.99
CA ARG A 495 1.36 -5.51 27.66
C ARG A 495 1.98 -4.28 28.30
N TRP A 496 1.42 -3.11 28.06
CA TRP A 496 2.03 -1.86 28.52
C TRP A 496 2.08 -1.74 30.06
N GLU A 497 1.15 -2.38 30.77
CA GLU A 497 1.01 -2.33 32.23
C GLU A 497 2.04 -3.20 32.96
N ASN A 498 2.35 -4.38 32.43
CA ASN A 498 3.26 -5.34 33.05
C ASN A 498 4.69 -5.30 32.45
N LEU A 499 4.96 -4.35 31.56
CA LEU A 499 6.25 -4.17 30.91
C LEU A 499 7.34 -3.78 31.92
N LYS A 500 8.32 -4.66 32.12
CA LYS A 500 9.47 -4.40 33.00
C LYS A 500 10.46 -3.41 32.37
N MET A 501 10.71 -3.53 31.07
CA MET A 501 11.59 -2.65 30.32
C MET A 501 10.78 -1.60 29.55
N ARG A 502 10.42 -0.51 30.23
CA ARG A 502 9.59 0.56 29.65
C ARG A 502 10.35 1.88 29.49
N SER A 503 9.97 2.65 28.47
CA SER A 503 10.48 4.00 28.27
C SER A 503 9.87 4.98 29.27
N LYS A 504 10.51 6.15 29.45
CA LYS A 504 9.98 7.23 30.31
C LYS A 504 8.61 7.77 29.87
N ASN A 505 8.16 7.46 28.65
CA ASN A 505 6.86 7.93 28.15
C ASN A 505 5.70 7.29 28.91
N TYR A 506 5.88 6.06 29.40
CA TYR A 506 4.84 5.37 30.17
C TYR A 506 4.68 5.96 31.58
N ASP A 507 5.61 6.80 32.05
CA ASP A 507 5.54 7.47 33.37
C ASP A 507 4.54 8.63 33.40
N ARG A 508 3.90 8.89 32.25
CA ARG A 508 2.88 9.92 32.07
C ARG A 508 1.58 9.27 31.61
N PRO A 509 0.43 9.94 31.79
CA PRO A 509 -0.82 9.49 31.17
C PRO A 509 -0.68 9.34 29.66
N ARG A 510 -1.33 8.32 29.09
CA ARG A 510 -1.38 8.08 27.64
C ARG A 510 -1.90 9.32 26.91
N SER A 511 -1.17 9.76 25.89
CA SER A 511 -1.52 10.97 25.11
C SER A 511 -2.16 10.64 23.76
N THR A 512 -3.06 11.49 23.28
CA THR A 512 -3.71 11.29 21.98
C THR A 512 -2.90 11.96 20.87
N ILE A 513 -2.70 11.27 19.75
CA ILE A 513 -2.23 11.87 18.50
C ILE A 513 -3.43 12.50 17.80
N ASP A 514 -3.41 13.82 17.64
CA ASP A 514 -4.36 14.53 16.78
C ASP A 514 -3.76 14.67 15.38
N ILE A 515 -4.37 13.99 14.40
CA ILE A 515 -3.97 14.09 12.99
C ILE A 515 -4.63 15.28 12.26
N GLY A 516 -5.40 16.12 12.96
CA GLY A 516 -6.15 17.25 12.41
C GLY A 516 -7.07 16.92 11.22
N GLU A 517 -7.48 17.95 10.49
CA GLU A 517 -8.18 17.79 9.20
C GLU A 517 -7.19 17.25 8.14
N ALA A 518 -7.12 15.92 8.02
CA ALA A 518 -6.15 15.23 7.19
C ALA A 518 -6.74 14.75 5.86
N ASN A 519 -5.97 14.90 4.79
CA ASN A 519 -6.28 14.36 3.47
C ASN A 519 -5.80 12.91 3.35
N GLU A 520 -6.06 12.28 2.22
CA GLU A 520 -5.62 10.93 1.90
C GLU A 520 -4.08 10.77 2.03
N PRO A 521 -3.58 9.69 2.66
CA PRO A 521 -2.14 9.48 2.87
C PRO A 521 -1.30 9.46 1.60
N LEU A 522 -1.90 9.11 0.45
CA LEU A 522 -1.21 9.01 -0.84
C LEU A 522 -1.08 10.33 -1.60
N ARG A 523 -1.73 11.40 -1.13
CA ARG A 523 -1.70 12.71 -1.81
C ARG A 523 -0.43 13.51 -1.53
N THR A 524 0.33 13.14 -0.50
CA THR A 524 1.61 13.79 -0.20
C THR A 524 2.73 13.26 -1.09
N LYS A 525 3.66 14.17 -1.45
CA LYS A 525 4.94 13.81 -2.09
C LYS A 525 6.10 13.75 -1.08
N LYS A 526 5.82 14.06 0.18
CA LYS A 526 6.80 14.04 1.27
C LYS A 526 6.85 12.63 1.88
N TRP A 527 8.02 12.27 2.40
CA TRP A 527 8.21 11.01 3.12
C TRP A 527 7.38 10.98 4.40
N ASN A 528 6.70 9.86 4.65
CA ASN A 528 6.00 9.62 5.91
C ASN A 528 7.01 9.23 6.97
N ASN A 529 7.39 10.21 7.80
CA ASN A 529 8.33 9.99 8.89
C ASN A 529 7.59 9.43 10.13
N PRO A 530 8.23 8.55 10.92
CA PRO A 530 7.69 8.15 12.21
C PRO A 530 7.42 9.38 13.09
N SER A 531 6.17 9.58 13.48
CA SER A 531 5.73 10.73 14.26
C SER A 531 5.23 10.34 15.65
N SER A 532 4.84 9.07 15.85
CA SER A 532 4.43 8.57 17.16
C SER A 532 5.61 8.23 18.06
N VAL A 533 5.42 8.45 19.36
CA VAL A 533 6.23 7.89 20.44
C VAL A 533 5.40 6.84 21.23
N PRO A 534 6.03 5.93 22.00
CA PRO A 534 5.29 4.99 22.85
C PRO A 534 4.36 5.68 23.86
N ASN A 535 3.33 4.97 24.33
CA ASN A 535 2.29 5.48 25.23
C ASN A 535 1.43 6.58 24.60
N GLN A 536 1.08 6.39 23.33
CA GLN A 536 0.14 7.24 22.62
C GLN A 536 -1.09 6.44 22.18
N LYS A 537 -2.15 7.14 21.78
CA LYS A 537 -3.32 6.56 21.11
C LYS A 537 -3.71 7.35 19.89
N LEU A 538 -4.27 6.65 18.91
CA LEU A 538 -4.71 7.23 17.65
C LEU A 538 -6.12 6.76 17.33
N MET A 539 -6.96 7.68 16.86
CA MET A 539 -8.34 7.38 16.46
C MET A 539 -8.42 7.18 14.95
N ILE A 540 -9.01 6.08 14.52
CA ILE A 540 -9.38 5.83 13.12
C ILE A 540 -10.56 6.75 12.77
N ARG A 541 -10.49 7.46 11.65
CA ARG A 541 -11.54 8.40 11.23
C ARG A 541 -11.57 8.60 9.73
N ALA A 542 -12.60 9.29 9.23
CA ALA A 542 -12.62 9.69 7.82
C ALA A 542 -11.59 10.80 7.53
N THR A 543 -11.20 10.91 6.26
CA THR A 543 -10.48 12.07 5.72
C THR A 543 -11.28 13.37 5.86
N ASN A 544 -10.66 14.51 5.64
CA ASN A 544 -11.34 15.80 5.70
C ASN A 544 -12.40 15.95 4.58
N PHE A 545 -13.42 16.78 4.85
CA PHE A 545 -14.49 17.02 3.88
C PHE A 545 -14.02 17.87 2.69
N ARG A 546 -13.13 18.84 2.91
CA ARG A 546 -12.77 19.86 1.91
C ARG A 546 -12.07 19.26 0.70
N ASP A 547 -11.14 18.33 0.94
CA ASP A 547 -10.24 17.82 -0.07
C ASP A 547 -10.70 16.47 -0.65
N ASP A 548 -11.40 15.67 0.16
CA ASP A 548 -11.76 14.30 -0.19
C ASP A 548 -13.20 13.94 0.20
N LEU A 549 -14.05 14.90 0.57
CA LEU A 549 -15.46 14.65 0.94
C LEU A 549 -15.62 13.52 1.96
N GLN A 550 -14.64 13.32 2.86
CA GLN A 550 -14.62 12.24 3.85
C GLN A 550 -14.71 10.83 3.22
N GLN A 551 -14.17 10.59 2.02
CA GLN A 551 -14.42 9.34 1.30
C GLN A 551 -13.50 8.17 1.70
N HIS A 552 -12.38 8.42 2.37
CA HIS A 552 -11.46 7.38 2.84
C HIS A 552 -11.34 7.34 4.35
N THR A 553 -10.93 6.18 4.89
CA THR A 553 -10.69 5.98 6.32
C THR A 553 -9.19 5.97 6.61
N ILE A 554 -8.77 6.82 7.53
CA ILE A 554 -7.38 7.05 7.90
C ILE A 554 -7.13 6.74 9.38
N PRO A 555 -5.91 6.32 9.75
CA PRO A 555 -4.75 6.09 8.89
C PRO A 555 -4.87 4.82 8.04
N TYR A 556 -4.04 4.70 7.00
CA TYR A 556 -3.89 3.44 6.26
C TYR A 556 -3.04 2.44 7.04
N LEU A 557 -3.18 1.14 6.78
CA LEU A 557 -2.35 0.06 7.31
C LEU A 557 -1.22 -0.24 6.32
N ASP A 558 0.03 -0.26 6.80
CA ASP A 558 1.22 -0.67 6.04
C ASP A 558 1.30 -2.20 6.02
N LEU A 559 0.95 -2.82 4.89
CA LEU A 559 0.91 -4.28 4.74
C LEU A 559 2.27 -4.90 4.44
N GLN A 560 3.31 -4.07 4.23
CA GLN A 560 4.64 -4.54 3.90
C GLN A 560 5.23 -5.36 5.04
N SER A 561 6.03 -6.36 4.67
CA SER A 561 6.77 -7.16 5.64
C SER A 561 7.80 -6.33 6.37
N VAL A 562 7.77 -6.41 7.70
CA VAL A 562 8.77 -5.79 8.57
C VAL A 562 9.67 -6.91 9.10
N THR A 563 10.83 -7.06 8.49
CA THR A 563 11.86 -8.06 8.79
C THR A 563 13.24 -7.49 8.49
N TYR A 564 14.31 -8.10 9.01
CA TYR A 564 15.68 -7.74 8.67
C TYR A 564 16.08 -8.37 7.34
N SER A 565 16.31 -7.54 6.31
CA SER A 565 16.51 -7.99 4.92
C SER A 565 17.87 -8.64 4.65
N THR A 566 18.90 -8.32 5.43
CA THR A 566 20.28 -8.78 5.19
C THR A 566 20.67 -9.99 6.03
N ALA A 567 20.15 -10.08 7.25
CA ALA A 567 20.33 -11.20 8.15
C ALA A 567 19.11 -11.29 9.06
N LYS A 568 18.43 -12.44 9.05
CA LYS A 568 17.32 -12.69 9.96
C LYS A 568 17.83 -12.76 11.39
N ILE A 569 17.15 -12.08 12.28
CA ILE A 569 17.55 -11.90 13.68
C ILE A 569 16.32 -12.21 14.55
N PRO A 570 16.47 -12.98 15.64
CA PRO A 570 15.41 -13.16 16.62
C PRO A 570 14.94 -11.81 17.15
N LEU A 571 13.63 -11.61 17.23
CA LEU A 571 13.10 -10.35 17.74
C LEU A 571 13.07 -10.37 19.27
N ARG A 572 13.38 -9.23 19.88
CA ARG A 572 13.23 -8.98 21.33
C ARG A 572 12.18 -7.90 21.63
N GLY A 573 11.71 -7.19 20.63
CA GLY A 573 10.73 -6.13 20.82
C GLY A 573 9.92 -5.87 19.57
N LEU A 574 8.72 -5.36 19.79
CA LEU A 574 7.77 -4.99 18.75
C LEU A 574 7.08 -3.70 19.16
N GLN A 575 6.94 -2.78 18.20
CA GLN A 575 6.25 -1.52 18.39
C GLN A 575 5.24 -1.31 17.25
N LEU A 576 4.04 -0.86 17.63
CA LEU A 576 3.10 -0.29 16.67
C LEU A 576 3.37 1.22 16.56
N ILE A 577 3.56 1.71 15.33
CA ILE A 577 3.91 3.10 15.06
C ILE A 577 2.95 3.75 14.06
N TYR A 578 2.72 5.04 14.26
CA TYR A 578 2.13 5.92 13.28
C TYR A 578 3.24 6.72 12.57
N ARG A 579 3.18 6.75 11.23
CA ARG A 579 4.07 7.51 10.36
C ARG A 579 3.23 8.42 9.49
N GLY A 580 3.54 9.70 9.41
CA GLY A 580 2.70 10.62 8.67
C GLY A 580 3.34 11.97 8.42
N VAL A 581 2.67 12.77 7.61
CA VAL A 581 3.02 14.15 7.30
C VAL A 581 1.83 15.02 7.65
N GLU A 582 2.09 16.18 8.25
CA GLU A 582 1.05 17.16 8.59
C GLU A 582 0.10 17.40 7.41
N GLY A 583 -1.20 17.39 7.69
CA GLY A 583 -2.27 17.53 6.70
C GLY A 583 -2.61 16.26 5.90
N ASN A 584 -1.96 15.12 6.15
CA ASN A 584 -2.26 13.84 5.50
C ASN A 584 -2.41 12.72 6.54
N GLY A 585 -3.29 11.76 6.27
CA GLY A 585 -3.75 10.79 7.27
C GLY A 585 -2.74 9.73 7.71
N GLY A 586 -1.60 9.64 7.02
CA GLY A 586 -0.48 8.75 7.39
C GLY A 586 -0.81 7.24 7.37
N PHE A 587 0.09 6.48 7.98
CA PHE A 587 0.11 5.02 7.99
C PHE A 587 0.37 4.48 9.40
N LEU A 588 -0.33 3.40 9.77
CA LEU A 588 0.02 2.51 10.86
C LEU A 588 0.88 1.38 10.35
N GLY A 589 1.99 1.11 11.02
CA GLY A 589 2.88 0.02 10.67
C GLY A 589 3.64 -0.49 11.89
N PHE A 590 4.40 -1.55 11.70
CA PHE A 590 5.24 -2.10 12.75
C PHE A 590 6.66 -1.53 12.71
N ARG A 591 7.32 -1.57 13.87
CA ARG A 591 8.76 -1.46 14.03
C ARG A 591 9.23 -2.62 14.90
N ILE A 592 10.26 -3.32 14.46
CA ILE A 592 10.82 -4.48 15.15
C ILE A 592 12.16 -4.12 15.80
N PHE A 593 12.52 -4.87 16.84
CA PHE A 593 13.81 -4.75 17.51
C PHE A 593 14.41 -6.15 17.62
N GLY A 594 15.54 -6.37 16.96
CA GLY A 594 16.33 -7.59 17.07
C GLY A 594 17.12 -7.66 18.37
N VAL A 595 17.63 -8.85 18.69
CA VAL A 595 18.58 -9.01 19.80
C VAL A 595 19.85 -8.19 19.56
N ASP A 596 20.37 -7.58 20.62
CA ASP A 596 21.59 -6.77 20.60
C ASP A 596 22.80 -7.65 20.96
N PHE A 597 23.58 -7.99 19.95
CA PHE A 597 24.77 -8.85 20.06
C PHE A 597 26.00 -8.17 20.67
N THR A 598 25.90 -6.88 21.04
CA THR A 598 27.07 -6.09 21.46
C THR A 598 27.83 -6.77 22.60
N GLU A 599 27.17 -7.16 23.68
CA GLU A 599 27.85 -7.77 24.83
C GLU A 599 28.39 -9.18 24.56
N ASP A 600 27.94 -9.89 23.51
CA ASP A 600 28.49 -11.19 23.12
C ASP A 600 29.85 -11.09 22.45
N PHE A 601 30.13 -9.97 21.75
CA PHE A 601 31.46 -9.71 21.21
C PHE A 601 32.51 -9.43 22.30
N ARG A 602 32.08 -9.02 23.50
CA ARG A 602 32.97 -8.73 24.62
C ARG A 602 33.84 -9.92 25.02
N TRP A 603 33.31 -11.13 24.90
CA TRP A 603 34.03 -12.36 25.25
C TRP A 603 34.85 -12.93 24.09
N LYS A 604 34.59 -12.49 22.86
CA LYS A 604 35.27 -12.95 21.63
C LYS A 604 36.33 -11.96 21.13
N MET A 605 36.43 -10.78 21.72
CA MET A 605 37.38 -9.73 21.34
C MET A 605 38.17 -9.23 22.55
N PRO A 606 39.44 -8.82 22.37
CA PRO A 606 40.18 -8.11 23.41
C PRO A 606 39.42 -6.86 23.87
N THR A 607 39.42 -6.59 25.18
CA THR A 607 38.68 -5.46 25.80
C THR A 607 38.97 -4.12 25.13
N SER A 608 40.19 -3.89 24.64
CA SER A 608 40.58 -2.68 23.93
C SER A 608 39.92 -2.54 22.55
N GLN A 609 39.75 -3.64 21.81
CA GLN A 609 39.02 -3.64 20.54
C GLN A 609 37.51 -3.54 20.78
N PHE A 610 36.98 -4.26 21.77
CA PHE A 610 35.57 -4.17 22.13
C PHE A 610 35.19 -2.72 22.47
N ASN A 611 35.93 -2.06 23.37
CA ASN A 611 35.66 -0.67 23.74
C ASN A 611 35.82 0.31 22.56
N LYS A 612 36.72 0.02 21.62
CA LYS A 612 36.90 0.83 20.40
C LYS A 612 35.72 0.70 19.44
N TYR A 613 35.13 -0.49 19.31
CA TYR A 613 34.04 -0.75 18.37
C TYR A 613 32.64 -0.72 19.00
N ARG A 614 32.54 -0.65 20.34
CA ARG A 614 31.29 -0.65 21.11
C ARG A 614 30.26 0.37 20.62
N SER A 615 30.69 1.59 20.34
CA SER A 615 29.80 2.66 19.84
C SER A 615 29.20 2.33 18.47
N PHE A 616 29.93 1.60 17.61
CA PHE A 616 29.44 1.19 16.30
C PHE A 616 28.41 0.05 16.35
N PHE A 617 28.36 -0.72 17.44
CA PHE A 617 27.32 -1.73 17.64
C PHE A 617 26.01 -1.14 18.20
N HIS A 618 26.10 -0.09 19.02
CA HIS A 618 24.90 0.62 19.54
C HIS A 618 24.26 1.60 18.55
N GLU A 619 24.98 2.10 17.54
CA GLU A 619 24.49 3.18 16.68
C GLU A 619 23.54 2.76 15.55
N ASN A 620 23.25 1.48 15.32
CA ASN A 620 22.39 1.07 14.19
C ASN A 620 21.35 -0.01 14.56
N LEU A 621 20.32 0.38 15.30
CA LEU A 621 18.94 -0.06 15.04
C LEU A 621 17.94 1.11 14.95
N THR A 622 18.42 2.35 15.10
CA THR A 622 17.73 3.54 14.61
C THR A 622 18.11 3.74 13.15
N LEU A 623 17.12 3.69 12.25
CA LEU A 623 17.27 4.19 10.88
C LEU A 623 17.94 5.57 10.95
N GLN A 624 19.14 5.69 10.38
CA GLN A 624 19.90 6.94 10.36
C GLN A 624 19.02 8.09 9.86
N ASP A 625 18.95 9.16 10.65
CA ASP A 625 18.62 10.48 10.13
C ASP A 625 19.62 10.83 9.03
N SER A 626 19.09 11.14 7.85
CA SER A 626 19.91 11.56 6.71
C SER A 626 20.62 12.89 7.00
N PRO A 627 21.87 13.09 6.52
CA PRO A 627 22.61 14.33 6.74
C PRO A 627 21.92 15.52 6.06
N LYS A 628 22.06 16.68 6.71
CA LYS A 628 21.51 17.99 6.34
C LYS A 628 21.83 18.44 4.92
#